data_AF-A0A529Q6A7-F1
#
_entry.id   AF-A0A529Q6A7-F1
#
_cell.length_a   1.000
_cell.length_b   1.000
_cell.length_c   1.000
_cell.angle_alpha   90.00
_cell.angle_beta   90.00
_cell.angle_gamma   90.00
#
_symmetry.space_group_name_H-M   'P 1'
#
loop_
_entity.id
_entity.type
_entity.pdbx_description
1 polymer ?
#
loop_
_entity_poly.entity_id
_entity_poly.type
_entity_poly.pdbx_seq_one_letter_code
_entity_poly.pdbx_strand_id
1 'polypeptide(L)'
;PWAGPGVPIKAVKWLLMKYGPLVVRPAFDPNMWTWLLKMLRNCTAERYALNKSRMVPLAEYSRDALKALREATGITYDERAKGTLQLFRKQKQLDGTGGDVEVLKKYGVPYEILDRDGCVAAEPALAAVRDKFVGGLRLPGDETGDCKMFTDKLAELCVARGVTFE
;
A
#
# COMPACT_ATOMS: atom_id res chain seq x y z
N PRO A 1 -5.84 -2.11 4.86
CA PRO A 1 -5.78 -3.34 5.69
C PRO A 1 -6.03 -4.62 4.88
N TRP A 2 -5.27 -5.69 5.14
CA TRP A 2 -5.40 -6.97 4.42
C TRP A 2 -6.69 -7.74 4.80
N ALA A 3 -7.20 -7.58 6.03
CA ALA A 3 -8.44 -8.19 6.50
C ALA A 3 -9.69 -7.44 6.01
N GLY A 4 -9.97 -7.48 4.70
CA GLY A 4 -11.17 -6.89 4.10
C GLY A 4 -12.42 -7.77 4.25
N PRO A 5 -13.64 -7.21 4.21
CA PRO A 5 -14.88 -7.98 4.40
C PRO A 5 -15.09 -9.11 3.39
N GLY A 6 -14.59 -8.96 2.16
CA GLY A 6 -14.65 -10.01 1.14
C GLY A 6 -13.51 -11.03 1.20
N VAL A 7 -12.55 -10.88 2.11
CA VAL A 7 -11.34 -11.73 2.16
C VAL A 7 -11.62 -13.17 2.57
N PRO A 8 -12.52 -13.49 3.52
CA PRO A 8 -12.82 -14.88 3.87
C PRO A 8 -13.32 -15.70 2.66
N ILE A 9 -14.24 -15.12 1.87
CA ILE A 9 -14.76 -15.77 0.66
C ILE A 9 -13.66 -15.92 -0.40
N LYS A 10 -12.85 -14.88 -0.61
CA LYS A 10 -11.70 -14.93 -1.53
C LYS A 10 -10.64 -15.93 -1.07
N ALA A 11 -10.40 -16.05 0.23
CA ALA A 11 -9.42 -16.95 0.83
C ALA A 11 -9.75 -18.41 0.52
N VAL A 12 -11.01 -18.83 0.69
CA VAL A 12 -11.46 -20.19 0.31
C VAL A 12 -11.19 -20.43 -1.18
N LYS A 13 -11.54 -19.47 -2.05
CA LYS A 13 -11.26 -19.58 -3.48
C LYS A 13 -9.75 -19.68 -3.76
N TRP A 14 -8.92 -18.86 -3.11
CA TRP A 14 -7.47 -18.83 -3.30
C TRP A 14 -6.79 -20.12 -2.84
N LEU A 15 -7.25 -20.74 -1.75
CA LEU A 15 -6.73 -22.03 -1.29
C LEU A 15 -6.97 -23.16 -2.30
N LEU A 16 -8.02 -23.04 -3.12
CA LEU A 16 -8.32 -23.99 -4.20
C LEU A 16 -7.64 -23.64 -5.54
N MET A 17 -6.98 -22.48 -5.63
CA MET A 17 -6.28 -22.06 -6.85
C MET A 17 -4.85 -22.60 -6.86
N LYS A 18 -4.43 -23.20 -7.98
CA LYS A 18 -3.05 -23.70 -8.18
C LYS A 18 -1.97 -22.65 -7.91
N TYR A 19 -2.26 -21.38 -8.24
CA TYR A 19 -1.38 -20.23 -8.01
C TYR A 19 -2.11 -19.13 -7.23
N GLY A 20 -2.71 -19.51 -6.09
CA GLY A 20 -3.38 -18.57 -5.20
C GLY A 20 -2.40 -17.66 -4.45
N PRO A 21 -2.76 -16.38 -4.18
CA PRO A 21 -1.93 -15.47 -3.38
C PRO A 21 -1.92 -15.81 -1.88
N LEU A 22 -2.80 -16.72 -1.43
CA LEU A 22 -2.85 -17.20 -0.06
C LEU A 22 -2.32 -18.63 -0.01
N VAL A 23 -1.24 -18.84 0.74
CA VAL A 23 -0.68 -20.17 1.01
C VAL A 23 -0.84 -20.44 2.50
N VAL A 24 -1.67 -21.42 2.85
CA VAL A 24 -1.78 -21.93 4.22
C VAL A 24 -1.19 -23.33 4.23
N ARG A 25 -0.10 -23.52 4.96
CA ARG A 25 0.46 -24.84 5.24
C ARG A 25 -0.20 -25.35 6.53
N PRO A 26 -1.09 -26.35 6.47
CA PRO A 26 -1.74 -26.85 7.67
C PRO A 26 -0.69 -27.52 8.56
N ALA A 27 -0.23 -26.79 9.57
CA ALA A 27 0.60 -27.28 10.66
C ALA A 27 -0.23 -27.26 11.95
N PHE A 28 0.10 -28.15 12.89
CA PHE A 28 -0.44 -28.10 14.25
C PHE A 28 0.25 -27.00 15.06
N ASP A 29 0.13 -25.75 14.62
CA ASP A 29 0.61 -24.57 15.34
C ASP A 29 -0.58 -23.79 15.94
N PRO A 30 -0.78 -23.84 17.27
CA PRO A 30 -1.85 -23.10 17.95
C PRO A 30 -1.79 -21.58 17.71
N ASN A 31 -0.60 -21.02 17.51
CA ASN A 31 -0.42 -19.59 17.26
C ASN A 31 -0.95 -19.21 15.88
N MET A 32 -0.65 -20.02 14.85
CA MET A 32 -1.20 -19.84 13.51
C MET A 32 -2.73 -19.84 13.52
N TRP A 33 -3.36 -20.83 14.16
CA TRP A 33 -4.83 -20.91 14.21
C TRP A 33 -5.46 -19.76 15.00
N THR A 34 -4.87 -19.39 16.13
CA THR A 34 -5.31 -18.24 16.91
C THR A 34 -5.22 -16.94 16.11
N TRP A 35 -4.11 -16.74 15.40
CA TRP A 35 -3.93 -15.58 14.53
C TRP A 35 -4.91 -15.58 13.35
N LEU A 36 -5.14 -16.72 12.69
CA LEU A 36 -6.12 -16.85 11.61
C LEU A 36 -7.53 -16.47 12.07
N LEU A 37 -7.96 -16.97 13.23
CA LEU A 37 -9.26 -16.62 13.80
C LEU A 37 -9.35 -15.12 14.14
N LYS A 38 -8.31 -14.54 14.73
CA LYS A 38 -8.24 -13.09 14.99
C LYS A 38 -8.29 -12.28 13.69
N MET A 39 -7.62 -12.73 12.63
CA MET A 39 -7.65 -12.09 11.31
C MET A 39 -9.05 -12.15 10.71
N LEU A 40 -9.68 -13.33 10.69
CA LEU A 40 -11.05 -13.50 10.17
C LEU A 40 -12.08 -12.66 10.92
N ARG A 41 -11.93 -12.51 12.25
CA ARG A 41 -12.78 -11.61 13.05
C ARG A 41 -12.68 -10.14 12.64
N ASN A 42 -11.58 -9.72 12.00
CA ASN A 42 -11.42 -8.36 11.48
C ASN A 42 -11.98 -8.17 10.06
N CYS A 43 -12.37 -9.25 9.38
CA CYS A 43 -12.96 -9.21 8.04
C CYS A 43 -14.46 -8.80 8.07
N THR A 44 -14.84 -7.80 8.86
CA THR A 44 -16.17 -7.19 8.83
C THR A 44 -16.08 -5.76 8.32
N ALA A 45 -17.16 -5.23 7.71
CA ALA A 45 -17.14 -3.88 7.14
C ALA A 45 -16.84 -2.80 8.22
N GLU A 46 -17.44 -2.95 9.40
CA GLU A 46 -17.24 -2.05 10.54
C GLU A 46 -15.78 -2.06 11.03
N ARG A 47 -15.22 -3.25 11.28
CA ARG A 47 -13.82 -3.38 11.74
C ARG A 47 -12.84 -2.96 10.66
N TYR A 48 -13.16 -3.21 9.40
CA TYR A 48 -12.37 -2.74 8.28
C TYR A 48 -12.33 -1.20 8.24
N ALA A 49 -13.48 -0.53 8.38
CA ALA A 49 -13.56 0.92 8.43
C ALA A 49 -12.77 1.50 9.61
N LEU A 50 -12.91 0.92 10.81
CA LEU A 50 -12.15 1.32 12.01
C LEU A 50 -10.64 1.08 11.89
N ASN A 51 -10.23 -0.04 11.32
CA ASN A 51 -8.81 -0.32 11.13
C ASN A 51 -8.21 0.63 10.09
N LYS A 52 -8.95 0.88 9.00
CA LYS A 52 -8.53 1.83 7.97
C LYS A 52 -8.44 3.25 8.52
N SER A 53 -9.38 3.66 9.38
CA SER A 53 -9.39 4.97 10.03
C SER A 53 -8.16 5.23 10.91
N ARG A 54 -7.55 4.16 11.44
CA ARG A 54 -6.32 4.21 12.26
C ARG A 54 -5.06 4.12 11.41
N MET A 55 -5.09 3.32 10.35
CA MET A 55 -3.93 3.12 9.47
C MET A 55 -3.59 4.35 8.63
N VAL A 56 -4.59 5.09 8.13
CA VAL A 56 -4.34 6.24 7.24
C VAL A 56 -3.52 7.33 7.93
N PRO A 57 -3.90 7.84 9.13
CA PRO A 57 -3.07 8.82 9.84
C PRO A 57 -1.66 8.33 10.14
N LEU A 58 -1.49 7.04 10.47
CA LEU A 58 -0.17 6.47 10.73
C LEU A 58 0.69 6.42 9.45
N ALA A 59 0.10 6.12 8.31
CA ALA A 59 0.78 6.12 7.02
C ALA A 59 1.22 7.54 6.62
N GLU A 60 0.34 8.52 6.78
CA GLU A 60 0.64 9.94 6.53
C GLU A 60 1.77 10.44 7.45
N TYR A 61 1.69 10.14 8.75
CA TYR A 61 2.75 10.46 9.70
C TYR A 61 4.08 9.82 9.32
N SER A 62 4.08 8.55 8.94
CA SER A 62 5.29 7.85 8.50
C SER A 62 5.91 8.49 7.26
N ARG A 63 5.09 8.93 6.30
CA ARG A 63 5.55 9.63 5.10
C ARG A 63 6.21 10.95 5.46
N ASP A 64 5.57 11.74 6.32
CA ASP A 64 6.08 13.05 6.69
C ASP A 64 7.37 12.92 7.53
N ALA A 65 7.45 11.93 8.41
CA ALA A 65 8.66 11.58 9.15
C ALA A 65 9.80 11.16 8.21
N LEU A 66 9.52 10.37 7.16
CA LEU A 66 10.53 9.98 6.17
C LEU A 66 11.07 11.17 5.38
N LYS A 67 10.20 12.10 4.97
CA LYS A 67 10.60 13.35 4.32
C LYS A 67 11.49 14.20 5.23
N ALA A 68 11.05 14.42 6.47
CA ALA A 68 11.82 15.17 7.46
C ALA A 68 13.18 14.52 7.75
N LEU A 69 13.24 13.20 7.87
CA LEU A 69 14.47 12.45 8.06
C LEU A 69 15.43 12.67 6.90
N ARG A 70 14.96 12.54 5.66
CA ARG A 70 15.75 12.79 4.45
C ARG A 70 16.29 14.22 4.40
N GLU A 71 15.44 15.20 4.64
CA GLU A 71 15.84 16.62 4.65
C GLU A 71 16.91 16.90 5.72
N ALA A 72 16.76 16.31 6.91
CA ALA A 72 17.69 16.52 8.02
C ALA A 72 19.03 15.79 7.84
N THR A 73 19.06 14.67 7.11
CA THR A 73 20.24 13.78 7.04
C THR A 73 20.92 13.75 5.68
N GLY A 74 20.23 14.15 4.61
CA GLY A 74 20.72 14.03 3.24
C GLY A 74 20.81 12.59 2.71
N ILE A 75 20.13 11.62 3.34
CA ILE A 75 20.13 10.23 2.86
C ILE A 75 19.52 10.18 1.46
N THR A 76 20.27 9.62 0.52
CA THR A 76 19.81 9.25 -0.83
C THR A 76 19.67 7.73 -0.93
N TYR A 77 18.64 7.21 -1.58
CA TYR A 77 18.40 5.76 -1.68
C TYR A 77 17.63 5.40 -2.96
N ASP A 78 18.02 6.03 -4.08
CA ASP A 78 17.28 5.95 -5.35
C ASP A 78 15.81 6.36 -5.19
N GLU A 79 15.56 7.35 -4.32
CA GLU A 79 14.23 7.81 -4.00
C GLU A 79 13.61 8.60 -5.17
N ARG A 80 12.29 8.45 -5.32
CA ARG A 80 11.47 9.20 -6.27
C ARG A 80 10.18 9.61 -5.61
N ALA A 81 10.03 10.90 -5.32
CA ALA A 81 8.82 11.49 -4.79
C ALA A 81 7.92 12.04 -5.91
N LYS A 82 7.52 11.17 -6.85
CA LYS A 82 6.63 11.52 -7.99
C LYS A 82 5.20 10.99 -7.83
N GLY A 83 4.89 10.43 -6.67
CA GLY A 83 3.62 9.76 -6.40
C GLY A 83 3.56 8.34 -6.94
N THR A 84 2.43 7.69 -6.67
CA THR A 84 2.09 6.37 -7.19
C THR A 84 0.85 6.45 -8.08
N LEU A 85 0.80 5.64 -9.14
CA LEU A 85 -0.36 5.53 -10.03
C LEU A 85 -0.85 4.08 -10.03
N GLN A 86 -2.04 3.85 -9.48
CA GLN A 86 -2.72 2.57 -9.54
C GLN A 86 -3.61 2.49 -10.78
N LEU A 87 -3.30 1.56 -11.69
CA LEU A 87 -4.08 1.36 -12.92
C LEU A 87 -5.20 0.33 -12.72
N PHE A 88 -6.37 0.61 -13.29
CA PHE A 88 -7.52 -0.28 -13.30
C PHE A 88 -7.76 -0.84 -14.70
N ARG A 89 -7.92 -2.16 -14.80
CA ARG A 89 -8.14 -2.85 -16.09
C ARG A 89 -9.59 -2.89 -16.53
N LYS A 90 -10.54 -2.83 -15.58
CA LYS A 90 -11.97 -2.94 -15.83
C LYS A 90 -12.70 -1.77 -15.19
N GLN A 91 -13.74 -1.27 -15.84
CA GLN A 91 -14.57 -0.15 -15.35
C GLN A 91 -15.10 -0.41 -13.93
N LYS A 92 -15.62 -1.63 -13.69
CA LYS A 92 -16.08 -2.06 -12.35
C LYS A 92 -15.03 -1.91 -11.24
N GLN A 93 -13.73 -2.03 -11.56
CA GLN A 93 -12.67 -1.84 -10.56
C GLN A 93 -12.47 -0.35 -10.25
N LEU A 94 -12.52 0.50 -11.28
CA LEU A 94 -12.42 1.95 -11.14
C LEU A 94 -13.63 2.50 -10.38
N ASP A 95 -14.85 2.09 -10.75
CA ASP A 95 -16.09 2.49 -10.05
C ASP A 95 -16.10 2.01 -8.59
N GLY A 96 -15.43 0.88 -8.33
CA GLY A 96 -15.29 0.31 -6.99
C GLY A 96 -14.35 1.09 -6.05
N THR A 97 -13.64 2.11 -6.55
CA THR A 97 -12.70 2.90 -5.74
C THR A 97 -13.38 3.93 -4.84
N GLY A 98 -14.69 4.17 -4.98
CA GLY A 98 -15.42 5.18 -4.20
C GLY A 98 -15.22 5.04 -2.68
N GLY A 99 -15.23 3.82 -2.13
CA GLY A 99 -14.97 3.60 -0.71
C GLY A 99 -13.52 3.90 -0.28
N ASP A 100 -12.57 3.82 -1.20
CA ASP A 100 -11.19 4.23 -0.96
C ASP A 100 -11.05 5.75 -1.04
N VAL A 101 -11.68 6.36 -2.04
CA VAL A 101 -11.75 7.81 -2.25
C VAL A 101 -12.37 8.54 -1.07
N GLU A 102 -13.50 8.07 -0.54
CA GLU A 102 -14.14 8.69 0.62
C GLU A 102 -13.25 8.68 1.86
N VAL A 103 -12.44 7.63 2.01
CA VAL A 103 -11.46 7.56 3.09
C VAL A 103 -10.33 8.56 2.86
N LEU A 104 -9.75 8.60 1.66
CA LEU A 104 -8.69 9.57 1.33
C LEU A 104 -9.18 11.02 1.55
N LYS A 105 -10.40 11.32 1.09
CA LYS A 105 -11.07 12.61 1.29
C LYS A 105 -11.26 12.94 2.77
N LYS A 106 -11.75 11.98 3.58
CA LYS A 106 -11.94 12.16 5.02
C LYS A 106 -10.63 12.48 5.76
N TYR A 107 -9.52 11.91 5.32
CA TYR A 107 -8.20 12.12 5.92
C TYR A 107 -7.37 13.22 5.27
N GLY A 108 -7.93 13.94 4.28
CA GLY A 108 -7.23 15.01 3.59
C GLY A 108 -6.02 14.55 2.77
N VAL A 109 -5.96 13.27 2.41
CA VAL A 109 -4.87 12.73 1.58
C VAL A 109 -5.09 13.20 0.15
N PRO A 110 -4.14 13.92 -0.48
CA PRO A 110 -4.27 14.33 -1.88
C PRO A 110 -4.37 13.12 -2.81
N TYR A 111 -5.34 13.12 -3.71
CA TYR A 111 -5.53 12.07 -4.71
C TYR A 111 -6.11 12.62 -6.00
N GLU A 112 -5.90 11.90 -7.10
CA GLU A 112 -6.47 12.20 -8.41
C GLU A 112 -7.11 10.92 -8.97
N ILE A 113 -8.39 11.00 -9.36
CA ILE A 113 -9.01 9.97 -10.20
C ILE A 113 -8.79 10.37 -11.64
N LEU A 114 -8.06 9.53 -12.37
CA LEU A 114 -7.64 9.78 -13.74
C LEU A 114 -8.39 8.85 -14.69
N ASP A 115 -8.84 9.39 -15.81
CA ASP A 115 -9.22 8.59 -16.96
C ASP A 115 -7.97 8.06 -17.68
N ARG A 116 -8.16 7.45 -18.86
CA ARG A 116 -7.04 6.93 -19.65
C ARG A 116 -6.01 8.01 -19.99
N ASP A 117 -6.48 9.20 -20.32
CA ASP A 117 -5.62 10.26 -20.85
C ASP A 117 -4.87 10.97 -19.73
N GLY A 118 -5.52 11.13 -18.58
CA GLY A 118 -4.86 11.53 -17.33
C GLY A 118 -3.76 10.55 -16.93
N CYS A 119 -4.00 9.24 -17.05
CA CYS A 119 -2.96 8.24 -16.76
C CYS A 119 -1.75 8.35 -17.70
N VAL A 120 -1.99 8.54 -19.01
CA VAL A 120 -0.91 8.72 -20.01
C VAL A 120 -0.18 10.04 -19.80
N ALA A 121 -0.89 11.11 -19.42
CA ALA A 121 -0.25 12.38 -19.08
C ALA A 121 0.65 12.27 -17.85
N ALA A 122 0.24 11.48 -16.84
CA ALA A 122 1.03 11.22 -15.64
C ALA A 122 2.24 10.28 -15.91
N GLU A 123 2.08 9.26 -16.76
CA GLU A 123 3.14 8.34 -17.17
C GLU A 123 3.08 8.09 -18.70
N PRO A 124 3.87 8.83 -19.50
CA PRO A 124 3.84 8.75 -20.97
C PRO A 124 4.11 7.35 -21.54
N ALA A 125 4.87 6.50 -20.83
CA ALA A 125 5.13 5.13 -21.27
C ALA A 125 3.83 4.29 -21.39
N LEU A 126 2.76 4.68 -20.69
CA LEU A 126 1.46 4.02 -20.77
C LEU A 126 0.76 4.22 -22.12
N ALA A 127 1.19 5.18 -22.94
CA ALA A 127 0.63 5.40 -24.28
C ALA A 127 0.68 4.11 -25.12
N ALA A 128 1.75 3.32 -24.98
CA ALA A 128 1.94 2.06 -25.71
C ALA A 128 0.96 0.94 -25.32
N VAL A 129 0.22 1.10 -24.21
CA VAL A 129 -0.69 0.08 -23.66
C VAL A 129 -2.04 0.68 -23.23
N ARG A 130 -2.45 1.79 -23.86
CA ARG A 130 -3.67 2.56 -23.52
C ARG A 130 -4.94 1.71 -23.52
N ASP A 131 -4.98 0.65 -24.32
CA ASP A 131 -6.08 -0.30 -24.43
C ASP A 131 -6.18 -1.26 -23.23
N LYS A 132 -5.12 -1.42 -22.43
CA LYS A 132 -5.06 -2.40 -21.32
C LYS A 132 -5.64 -1.90 -20.00
N PHE A 133 -5.97 -0.63 -19.89
CA PHE A 133 -6.55 -0.02 -18.69
C PHE A 133 -7.71 0.91 -19.05
N VAL A 134 -8.50 1.31 -18.06
CA VAL A 134 -9.66 2.20 -18.22
C VAL A 134 -9.48 3.54 -17.47
N GLY A 135 -8.54 3.60 -16.54
CA GLY A 135 -8.23 4.77 -15.72
C GLY A 135 -7.35 4.37 -14.55
N GLY A 136 -7.18 5.29 -13.61
CA GLY A 136 -6.29 5.12 -12.47
C GLY A 136 -6.62 6.00 -11.27
N LEU A 137 -6.05 5.62 -10.13
CA LEU A 137 -6.02 6.42 -8.91
C LEU A 137 -4.57 6.82 -8.67
N ARG A 138 -4.29 8.12 -8.63
CA ARG A 138 -2.96 8.66 -8.37
C ARG A 138 -2.87 9.27 -6.99
N LEU A 139 -1.80 8.95 -6.27
CA LEU A 139 -1.45 9.54 -4.98
C LEU A 139 -0.15 10.34 -5.17
N PRO A 140 -0.21 11.65 -5.43
CA PRO A 140 0.96 12.46 -5.81
C PRO A 140 1.97 12.63 -4.68
N GLY A 141 1.53 12.47 -3.42
CA GLY A 141 2.38 12.64 -2.24
C GLY A 141 3.27 11.44 -1.91
N ASP A 142 3.01 10.29 -2.53
CA ASP A 142 3.75 9.04 -2.29
C ASP A 142 5.15 9.08 -2.90
N GLU A 143 6.01 8.21 -2.39
CA GLU A 143 7.36 8.03 -2.89
C GLU A 143 7.77 6.56 -2.94
N THR A 144 8.77 6.27 -3.77
CA THR A 144 9.41 4.96 -3.88
C THR A 144 10.91 5.12 -3.65
N GLY A 145 11.59 4.06 -3.22
CA GLY A 145 13.05 4.02 -3.15
C GLY A 145 13.56 2.63 -2.78
N ASP A 146 14.88 2.45 -2.79
CA ASP A 146 15.54 1.21 -2.40
C ASP A 146 15.62 1.08 -0.87
N CYS A 147 14.88 0.11 -0.33
CA CYS A 147 14.81 -0.11 1.11
C CYS A 147 16.17 -0.49 1.71
N LYS A 148 17.00 -1.25 0.99
CA LYS A 148 18.30 -1.71 1.50
C LYS A 148 19.27 -0.54 1.60
N MET A 149 19.39 0.26 0.54
CA MET A 149 20.22 1.47 0.54
C MET A 149 19.79 2.44 1.64
N PHE A 150 18.48 2.62 1.83
CA PHE A 150 17.96 3.44 2.91
C PHE A 150 18.39 2.92 4.29
N THR A 151 18.18 1.62 4.57
CA THR A 151 18.50 1.05 5.87
C THR A 151 20.00 0.99 6.14
N ASP A 152 20.82 0.69 5.14
CA ASP A 152 22.28 0.64 5.29
C ASP A 152 22.83 2.03 5.64
N LYS A 153 22.42 3.07 4.90
CA LYS A 153 22.83 4.46 5.17
C LYS A 153 22.30 4.99 6.49
N LEU A 154 21.07 4.62 6.87
CA LEU A 154 20.52 4.99 8.16
C LEU A 154 21.31 4.34 9.30
N ALA A 155 21.71 3.07 9.16
CA ALA A 155 22.54 2.39 10.14
C ALA A 155 23.91 3.08 10.27
N GLU A 156 24.56 3.45 9.16
CA GLU A 156 25.82 4.22 9.18
C GLU A 156 25.67 5.55 9.95
N LEU A 157 24.58 6.28 9.73
CA LEU A 157 24.29 7.53 10.44
C LEU A 157 24.02 7.34 11.93
N CYS A 158 23.44 6.20 12.32
CA CYS A 158 23.25 5.82 13.71
C CYS A 158 24.58 5.45 14.37
N VAL A 159 25.43 4.67 13.70
CA VAL A 159 26.78 4.33 14.19
C VAL A 159 27.62 5.59 14.40
N ALA A 160 27.58 6.54 13.44
CA ALA A 160 28.25 7.83 13.58
C ALA A 160 27.76 8.66 14.78
N ARG A 161 26.56 8.37 15.31
CA ARG A 161 25.98 8.99 16.52
C ARG A 161 26.16 8.14 17.78
N GLY A 162 26.95 7.07 17.72
CA GLY A 162 27.29 6.21 18.86
C GLY A 162 26.31 5.06 19.11
N VAL A 163 25.43 4.74 18.16
CA VAL A 163 24.59 3.52 18.25
C VAL A 163 25.41 2.29 17.92
N THR A 164 25.28 1.23 18.72
CA THR A 164 25.82 -0.11 18.45
C THR A 164 24.68 -1.04 18.03
N PHE A 165 24.87 -1.79 16.94
CA PHE A 165 23.94 -2.83 16.48
C PHE A 165 24.50 -4.21 16.84
N GLU A 166 23.65 -5.11 17.33
CA GLU A 166 23.98 -6.51 17.71
C GLU A 166 23.49 -7.52 16.66
#